data_AF-A0A2G5UZ40-F1
#
_entry.id   AF-A0A2G5UZ40-F1
#
_cell.length_a   1.000
_cell.length_b   1.000
_cell.length_c   1.000
_cell.angle_alpha   90.00
_cell.angle_beta   90.00
_cell.angle_gamma   90.00
#
_symmetry.space_group_name_H-M   'P 1'
#
loop_
_entity.id
_entity.type
_entity.pdbx_description
1 polymer ?
#
loop_
_entity_poly.entity_id
_entity_poly.type
_entity_poly.pdbx_seq_one_letter_code
_entity_poly.pdbx_strand_id
1 'polypeptide(L)'
;MLNQCHEDFWSLSPSDIHVVLHREISSVSDGFKRQGIATKMLTANMEKQKIDDYCVGGVISETSSHANQILLEKNGFKCLKEIPYSSILDSQGNQILKTDDGAQGLRLNLKRIEHFKLLD
;
A
#
# COMPACT_ATOMS: atom_id res chain seq x y z
N MET A 1 5.12 -7.47 -11.45
CA MET A 1 3.94 -6.85 -10.80
C MET A 1 4.33 -5.64 -9.95
N LEU A 2 5.23 -5.76 -8.97
CA LEU A 2 5.71 -4.61 -8.18
C LEU A 2 6.33 -3.51 -9.04
N ASN A 3 7.26 -3.84 -9.93
CA ASN A 3 7.84 -2.86 -10.87
C ASN A 3 6.77 -2.13 -11.69
N GLN A 4 5.74 -2.85 -12.16
CA GLN A 4 4.62 -2.25 -12.88
C GLN A 4 3.88 -1.22 -12.02
N CYS A 5 3.62 -1.53 -10.74
CA CYS A 5 3.04 -0.55 -9.81
C CYS A 5 3.93 0.68 -9.64
N HIS A 6 5.26 0.51 -9.52
CA HIS A 6 6.20 1.62 -9.39
C HIS A 6 6.22 2.51 -10.64
N GLU A 7 6.23 1.90 -11.82
CA GLU A 7 6.22 2.60 -13.11
C GLU A 7 4.90 3.34 -13.34
N ASP A 8 3.77 2.71 -13.00
CA ASP A 8 2.44 3.31 -13.21
C ASP A 8 2.10 4.43 -12.23
N PHE A 9 2.67 4.38 -11.02
CA PHE A 9 2.25 5.25 -9.92
C PHE A 9 2.19 6.72 -10.33
N TRP A 10 3.25 7.26 -10.95
CA TRP A 10 3.30 8.68 -11.29
C TRP A 10 2.27 9.10 -12.35
N SER A 11 1.83 8.18 -13.21
CA SER A 11 0.73 8.43 -14.17
C SER A 11 -0.66 8.41 -13.53
N LEU A 12 -0.79 7.73 -12.38
CA LEU A 12 -2.04 7.57 -11.63
C LEU A 12 -2.15 8.56 -10.46
N SER A 13 -1.01 9.10 -10.02
CA SER A 13 -0.93 10.01 -8.88
C SER A 13 -1.68 11.31 -9.17
N PRO A 14 -2.37 11.89 -8.17
CA PRO A 14 -2.81 13.28 -8.24
C PRO A 14 -1.65 14.21 -8.65
N SER A 15 -1.93 15.16 -9.54
CA SER A 15 -0.92 16.04 -10.14
C SER A 15 -0.24 16.98 -9.16
N ASP A 16 -0.82 17.16 -7.97
CA ASP A 16 -0.30 17.99 -6.88
C ASP A 16 0.65 17.23 -5.94
N ILE A 17 0.85 15.93 -6.14
CA ILE A 17 1.79 15.11 -5.37
C ILE A 17 3.07 14.93 -6.16
N HIS A 18 4.19 15.40 -5.59
CA HIS A 18 5.52 15.31 -6.20
C HIS A 18 6.50 14.47 -5.38
N VAL A 19 6.19 14.21 -4.11
CA VAL A 19 7.00 13.40 -3.20
C VAL A 19 6.06 12.47 -2.43
N VAL A 20 6.44 11.19 -2.30
CA VAL A 20 5.70 10.21 -1.52
C VAL A 20 6.63 9.40 -0.63
N LEU A 21 6.12 8.94 0.51
CA LEU A 21 6.73 7.84 1.23
C LEU A 21 6.28 6.53 0.59
N HIS A 22 7.23 5.67 0.26
CA HIS A 22 6.95 4.38 -0.37
C HIS A 22 7.09 3.25 0.64
N ARG A 23 6.00 2.52 0.89
CA ARG A 23 5.95 1.38 1.81
C ARG A 23 5.72 0.07 1.07
N GLU A 24 6.83 -0.60 0.75
CA GLU A 24 6.83 -1.88 0.04
C GLU A 24 6.47 -3.07 0.94
N ILE A 25 6.94 -3.07 2.20
CA ILE A 25 6.82 -4.22 3.10
C ILE A 25 6.27 -3.79 4.45
N SER A 26 5.25 -4.52 4.91
CA SER A 26 4.78 -4.48 6.29
C SER A 26 4.46 -5.89 6.77
N SER A 27 4.89 -6.23 7.97
CA SER A 27 4.72 -7.57 8.53
C SER A 27 4.59 -7.52 10.04
N VAL A 28 3.76 -8.40 10.60
CA VAL A 28 3.62 -8.64 12.02
C VAL A 28 3.69 -10.14 12.24
N SER A 29 4.62 -10.59 13.07
CA SER A 29 4.75 -12.00 13.45
C SER A 29 3.46 -12.52 14.11
N ASP A 30 3.13 -13.79 13.88
CA ASP A 30 1.87 -14.41 14.30
C ASP A 30 1.56 -14.23 15.79
N GLY A 31 2.56 -14.38 16.66
CA GLY A 31 2.41 -14.22 18.11
C GLY A 31 2.04 -12.79 18.56
N PHE A 32 2.16 -11.80 17.67
CA PHE A 32 1.92 -10.39 17.95
C PHE A 32 0.73 -9.81 17.15
N LYS A 33 0.03 -10.64 16.38
CA LYS A 33 -1.18 -10.22 15.66
C LYS A 33 -2.30 -9.83 16.63
N ARG A 34 -3.27 -9.06 16.13
CA ARG A 34 -4.47 -8.60 16.87
C ARG A 34 -4.21 -7.66 18.06
N GLN A 35 -2.99 -7.14 18.21
CA GLN A 35 -2.62 -6.14 19.22
C GLN A 35 -2.60 -4.70 18.67
N GLY A 36 -3.13 -4.48 17.46
CA GLY A 36 -3.14 -3.16 16.81
C GLY A 36 -1.79 -2.69 16.26
N ILE A 37 -0.75 -3.54 16.26
CA ILE A 37 0.60 -3.18 15.81
C ILE A 37 0.60 -2.72 14.35
N ALA A 38 -0.08 -3.44 13.46
CA ALA A 38 -0.15 -3.06 12.04
C ALA A 38 -0.76 -1.66 11.84
N THR A 39 -1.79 -1.31 12.62
CA THR A 39 -2.37 0.04 12.61
C THR A 39 -1.37 1.09 13.10
N LYS A 40 -0.63 0.80 14.17
CA LYS A 40 0.42 1.72 14.69
C LYS A 40 1.54 1.94 13.66
N MET A 41 1.91 0.91 12.90
CA MET A 41 2.92 1.02 11.84
C MET A 41 2.52 1.96 10.70
N LEU A 42 1.24 2.28 10.52
CA LEU A 42 0.77 3.20 9.47
C LEU A 42 1.30 4.63 9.62
N THR A 43 1.75 5.02 10.82
CA THR A 43 2.37 6.33 11.11
C THR A 43 3.70 6.22 11.83
N ALA A 44 4.24 5.01 12.00
CA ALA A 44 5.53 4.83 12.63
C ALA A 44 6.60 5.57 11.82
N ASN A 45 7.44 6.35 12.52
CA ASN A 45 8.50 7.17 11.95
C ASN A 45 8.03 8.25 10.95
N MET A 46 6.74 8.63 10.97
CA MET A 46 6.22 9.78 10.23
C MET A 46 6.25 11.03 11.12
N GLU A 47 7.45 11.54 11.41
CA GLU A 47 7.62 12.79 12.15
C GLU A 47 7.12 13.97 11.31
N LYS A 48 6.21 14.78 11.87
CA LYS A 48 5.56 15.87 11.13
C LYS A 48 6.57 16.85 10.53
N GLN A 49 7.58 17.26 11.30
CA GLN A 49 8.63 18.14 10.80
C GLN A 49 9.31 17.57 9.54
N LYS A 50 9.62 16.28 9.50
CA LYS A 50 10.25 15.64 8.34
C LYS A 50 9.31 15.55 7.15
N ILE A 51 8.05 15.24 7.39
CA ILE A 51 7.01 15.22 6.35
C ILE A 51 6.92 16.59 5.67
N ASP A 52 6.94 17.67 6.46
CA ASP A 52 6.88 19.05 5.96
C ASP A 52 8.18 19.45 5.24
N ASP A 53 9.35 19.18 5.84
CA ASP A 53 10.68 19.50 5.29
C ASP A 53 10.90 18.89 3.89
N TYR A 54 10.39 17.67 3.66
CA TYR A 54 10.50 16.97 2.37
C TYR A 54 9.28 17.19 1.46
N CYS A 55 8.29 17.98 1.89
CA CYS A 55 7.05 18.23 1.16
C CYS A 55 6.35 16.93 0.71
N VAL A 56 6.29 15.93 1.59
CA VAL A 56 5.67 14.63 1.29
C VAL A 56 4.17 14.82 1.08
N GLY A 57 3.65 14.53 -0.11
CA GLY A 57 2.22 14.67 -0.46
C GLY A 57 1.37 13.44 -0.13
N GLY A 58 1.97 12.31 0.17
CA GLY A 58 1.24 11.11 0.57
C GLY A 58 2.11 9.90 0.85
N VAL A 59 1.43 8.80 1.17
CA VAL A 59 2.06 7.49 1.36
C VAL A 59 1.47 6.49 0.40
N ILE A 60 2.35 5.81 -0.35
CA ILE A 60 1.99 4.72 -1.23
C ILE A 60 2.32 3.37 -0.60
N SER A 61 1.53 2.36 -0.90
CA SER A 61 1.80 0.97 -0.48
C SER A 61 1.21 -0.05 -1.43
N GLU A 62 2.05 -0.97 -1.89
CA GLU A 62 1.68 -2.16 -2.61
C GLU A 62 1.30 -3.27 -1.63
N THR A 63 0.08 -3.78 -1.72
CA THR A 63 -0.41 -4.83 -0.80
C THR A 63 -0.86 -6.06 -1.57
N SER A 64 -0.18 -7.17 -1.29
CA SER A 64 -0.45 -8.49 -1.86
C SER A 64 -1.29 -9.39 -0.95
N SER A 65 -1.35 -9.07 0.35
CA SER A 65 -2.11 -9.84 1.33
C SER A 65 -3.47 -9.23 1.64
N HIS A 66 -4.47 -10.09 1.82
CA HIS A 66 -5.85 -9.66 2.06
C HIS A 66 -5.98 -8.86 3.37
N ALA A 67 -5.27 -9.27 4.41
CA ALA A 67 -5.27 -8.60 5.70
C ALA A 67 -4.75 -7.15 5.60
N ASN A 68 -3.66 -6.91 4.85
CA ASN A 68 -3.13 -5.56 4.65
C ASN A 68 -4.04 -4.73 3.75
N GLN A 69 -4.66 -5.32 2.72
CA GLN A 69 -5.65 -4.63 1.88
C GLN A 69 -6.81 -4.10 2.72
N ILE A 70 -7.38 -4.94 3.59
CA ILE A 70 -8.45 -4.53 4.52
C ILE A 70 -7.96 -3.45 5.49
N LEU A 71 -6.76 -3.61 6.06
CA LEU A 71 -6.18 -2.65 7.00
C LEU A 71 -6.07 -1.26 6.36
N LEU A 72 -5.48 -1.17 5.16
CA LEU A 72 -5.26 0.09 4.47
C LEU A 72 -6.58 0.74 4.09
N GLU A 73 -7.52 0.00 3.51
CA GLU A 73 -8.85 0.50 3.16
C GLU A 73 -9.57 1.08 4.38
N LYS A 74 -9.60 0.35 5.49
CA LYS A 74 -10.19 0.83 6.77
C LYS A 74 -9.53 2.09 7.31
N ASN A 75 -8.27 2.34 6.97
CA ASN A 75 -7.51 3.51 7.41
C ASN A 75 -7.48 4.64 6.36
N GLY A 76 -8.34 4.57 5.35
CA GLY A 76 -8.57 5.67 4.41
C GLY A 76 -7.61 5.71 3.22
N PHE A 77 -6.85 4.65 2.98
CA PHE A 77 -6.13 4.49 1.72
C PHE A 77 -7.12 4.24 0.57
N LYS A 78 -6.76 4.70 -0.61
CA LYS A 78 -7.51 4.48 -1.86
C LYS A 78 -6.68 3.62 -2.80
N CYS A 79 -7.31 2.58 -3.35
CA CYS A 79 -6.69 1.76 -4.39
C CYS A 79 -6.63 2.58 -5.69
N LEU A 80 -5.43 2.84 -6.19
CA LEU A 80 -5.19 3.50 -7.48
C LEU A 80 -5.18 2.50 -8.63
N LYS A 81 -4.65 1.30 -8.38
CA LYS A 81 -4.57 0.22 -9.35
C LYS A 81 -4.62 -1.14 -8.66
N GLU A 82 -5.34 -2.07 -9.27
CA GLU A 82 -5.32 -3.47 -8.89
C GLU A 82 -4.85 -4.31 -10.08
N ILE A 83 -3.88 -5.18 -9.86
CA ILE A 83 -3.44 -6.17 -10.84
C ILE A 83 -4.02 -7.52 -10.39
N PRO A 84 -5.09 -8.02 -11.04
CA PRO A 84 -5.75 -9.23 -10.60
C PRO A 84 -4.86 -10.44 -10.83
N TYR A 85 -4.79 -11.36 -9.86
CA TYR A 85 -3.96 -12.57 -9.99
C TYR A 85 -4.46 -13.51 -11.08
N SER A 86 -5.75 -13.42 -11.43
CA SER A 86 -6.33 -14.13 -12.59
C SER A 86 -5.76 -13.68 -13.94
N SER A 87 -5.10 -12.52 -14.02
CA SER A 87 -4.41 -12.09 -15.23
C SER A 87 -3.01 -12.69 -15.39
N ILE A 88 -2.50 -13.37 -14.37
CA ILE A 88 -1.17 -13.97 -14.38
C ILE A 88 -1.29 -15.42 -14.88
N LEU A 89 -1.18 -15.57 -16.20
CA LEU A 89 -1.36 -16.82 -16.92
C LEU A 89 -0.03 -17.39 -17.42
N ASP A 90 0.05 -18.71 -17.52
CA ASP A 90 1.11 -19.39 -18.26
C ASP A 90 0.87 -19.31 -19.77
N SER A 91 1.79 -19.88 -20.55
CA SER A 91 1.69 -19.93 -22.03
C SER A 91 0.47 -20.68 -22.56
N GLN A 92 -0.20 -21.48 -21.73
CA GLN A 92 -1.38 -22.26 -22.08
C GLN A 92 -2.68 -21.59 -21.58
N GLY A 93 -2.58 -20.44 -20.91
CA GLY A 93 -3.73 -19.72 -20.36
C GLY A 93 -4.15 -20.15 -18.96
N ASN A 94 -3.36 -20.98 -18.25
CA ASN A 94 -3.68 -21.37 -16.89
C ASN A 94 -3.19 -20.33 -15.89
N GLN A 95 -4.00 -20.02 -14.87
CA GLN A 95 -3.59 -19.12 -13.80
C GLN A 95 -2.45 -19.72 -12.96
N ILE A 96 -1.33 -18.97 -12.90
CA ILE A 96 -0.12 -19.35 -12.16
C ILE A 96 -0.25 -19.00 -10.68
N LEU A 97 -0.67 -17.77 -10.37
CA LEU A 97 -0.63 -17.23 -9.02
C LEU A 97 -1.97 -17.47 -8.31
N LYS A 98 -1.95 -18.33 -7.28
CA LYS A 98 -3.10 -18.64 -6.43
C LYS A 98 -2.72 -18.40 -4.97
N THR A 99 -3.58 -17.72 -4.23
CA THR A 99 -3.39 -17.36 -2.83
C THR A 99 -4.33 -18.16 -1.93
N ASP A 100 -3.95 -18.31 -0.67
CA ASP A 100 -4.72 -19.00 0.38
C ASP A 100 -5.28 -18.04 1.44
N ASP A 101 -4.92 -16.74 1.36
CA ASP A 101 -5.33 -15.71 2.31
C ASP A 101 -6.55 -14.89 1.87
N GLY A 102 -7.07 -15.16 0.66
CA GLY A 102 -8.22 -14.50 0.06
C GLY A 102 -7.90 -13.32 -0.86
N ALA A 103 -6.63 -12.91 -0.99
CA ALA A 103 -6.26 -11.80 -1.86
C ALA A 103 -6.48 -12.17 -3.35
N GLN A 104 -7.17 -11.31 -4.11
CA GLN A 104 -7.49 -11.56 -5.52
C GLN A 104 -6.58 -10.81 -6.50
N GLY A 105 -5.71 -9.93 -5.99
CA GLY A 105 -4.80 -9.14 -6.79
C GLY A 105 -3.81 -8.36 -5.92
N LEU A 106 -2.79 -7.79 -6.57
CA LEU A 106 -1.89 -6.82 -5.96
C LEU A 106 -2.52 -5.43 -6.08
N ARG A 107 -2.60 -4.69 -4.97
CA ARG A 107 -3.18 -3.35 -4.95
C ARG A 107 -2.11 -2.30 -4.70
N LEU A 108 -2.00 -1.31 -5.59
CA LEU A 108 -1.28 -0.06 -5.36
C LEU A 108 -2.23 0.92 -4.67
N ASN A 109 -1.91 1.29 -3.44
CA ASN A 109 -2.76 2.15 -2.61
C ASN A 109 -2.07 3.48 -2.32
N LEU A 110 -2.84 4.56 -2.26
CA LEU A 110 -2.39 5.89 -1.85
C LEU A 110 -3.25 6.40 -0.71
N LYS A 111 -2.61 7.00 0.29
CA LYS A 111 -3.27 7.92 1.22
C LYS A 111 -2.55 9.25 1.20
N ARG A 112 -3.31 10.32 0.95
CA ARG A 112 -2.81 11.69 0.92
C ARG A 112 -2.37 12.14 2.32
N ILE A 113 -1.32 12.96 2.40
CA ILE A 113 -0.66 13.26 3.67
C ILE A 113 -1.59 14.00 4.64
N GLU A 114 -2.44 14.90 4.14
CA GLU A 114 -3.38 15.69 4.92
C GLU A 114 -4.45 14.84 5.62
N HIS A 115 -4.62 13.58 5.21
CA HIS A 115 -5.53 12.64 5.84
C HIS A 115 -4.89 11.82 6.96
N PHE A 116 -3.61 12.04 7.27
CA PHE A 116 -2.94 11.48 8.44
C PHE A 116 -3.07 12.42 9.64
N LYS A 117 -3.31 11.85 10.81
CA LYS A 117 -3.20 12.55 12.09
C LYS A 117 -1.78 12.37 12.60
N LEU A 118 -0.88 13.25 12.16
CA LEU A 118 0.49 13.28 12.66
C LEU A 118 0.53 14.11 13.93
N LEU A 119 1.26 13.64 14.93
CA LEU A 119 1.52 14.39 16.15
C LEU A 119 2.70 15.33 15.89
N ASP A 120 2.66 16.52 16.50
CA ASP A 120 3.76 17.48 16.52
C ASP A 120 4.97 16.95 17.31
#